data_AF-A0A958KM47-F1
#
_entry.id   AF-A0A958KM47-F1
#
_cell.length_a   1.000
_cell.length_b   1.000
_cell.length_c   1.000
_cell.angle_alpha   90.00
_cell.angle_beta   90.00
_cell.angle_gamma   90.00
#
_symmetry.space_group_name_H-M   'P 1'
#
loop_
_entity.id
_entity.type
_entity.pdbx_description
1 polymer ?
#
loop_
_entity_poly.entity_id
_entity_poly.type
_entity_poly.pdbx_seq_one_letter_code
_entity_poly.pdbx_strand_id
1 'polypeptide(L)'
;MKKAAFILFLLLGAAVGLTLYYSAQIGEQLLTNQLRTAGFDQVEIKLSRPGLSSVSFSNLSAVKQTESYQLRAGITDMRVGYSWRRFLSDPSNAVNSIDIKSARVTYSEQPASNDPKSDTSDIAIPELPFSRLTIGRLTLNALGRTAVAENISLNQRRSEEIRIQGKFEYSGADNDSSKIGPFVGSAVVNTKPGAVTATLDGRFKEVPVSGEATYQFENSYAEFKAESNNAKLAELMLLFSAVQPEELKSLKIGSGTANAAVNGRFQNAKLSGAASLKINKAALSLNDLRAENTSLSAEIAFNDKSFWSATPAALSIGMLDVFSHQVSDVKVKASLRKQKTASNKNPRVIEAKLDNANLLGGRIYSEQLVFQPGSKSSVVVIGDGLRIEKLLELYPNEVVQASGTIDARLPVGWDGSKIRIEDGSLKARPPGGSIHYLQTSGASASNPSLQLAFKALRNYQYTALSSKVNYLPSGNLELALSLQGFSPEISREQPINLNLTISENIPALIDSLRIGSELERKLGGSYSEKK
;
A
#
# COMPACT_ATOMS: atom_id res chain seq x y z
N MET A 1 26.95 -72.02 -34.80
CA MET A 1 25.77 -71.29 -34.27
C MET A 1 26.12 -70.07 -33.41
N LYS A 2 26.93 -70.18 -32.34
CA LYS A 2 27.27 -69.01 -31.48
C LYS A 2 28.01 -67.85 -32.20
N LYS A 3 28.90 -68.14 -33.15
CA LYS A 3 29.56 -67.11 -33.99
C LYS A 3 28.60 -66.43 -34.99
N ALA A 4 27.62 -67.16 -35.52
CA ALA A 4 26.62 -66.61 -36.45
C ALA A 4 25.60 -65.71 -35.72
N ALA A 5 25.20 -66.07 -34.49
CA ALA A 5 24.36 -65.22 -33.65
C ALA A 5 25.07 -63.93 -33.21
N PHE A 6 26.38 -64.00 -32.93
CA PHE A 6 27.18 -62.83 -32.58
C PHE A 6 27.38 -61.87 -33.77
N ILE A 7 27.62 -62.41 -34.98
CA ILE A 7 27.72 -61.61 -36.21
C ILE A 7 26.36 -61.01 -36.59
N LEU A 8 25.26 -61.73 -36.40
CA LEU A 8 23.91 -61.19 -36.59
C LEU A 8 23.60 -60.07 -35.58
N PHE A 9 24.06 -60.19 -34.33
CA PHE A 9 23.92 -59.16 -33.31
C PHE A 9 24.79 -57.92 -33.57
N LEU A 10 26.01 -58.12 -34.12
CA LEU A 10 26.88 -57.04 -34.59
C LEU A 10 26.34 -56.36 -35.85
N LEU A 11 25.74 -57.12 -36.78
CA LEU A 11 25.10 -56.58 -37.98
C LEU A 11 23.78 -55.89 -37.67
N LEU A 12 22.98 -56.41 -36.73
CA LEU A 12 21.82 -55.69 -36.20
C LEU A 12 22.28 -54.46 -35.41
N GLY A 13 23.32 -54.56 -34.59
CA GLY A 13 23.87 -53.43 -33.84
C GLY A 13 24.46 -52.35 -34.77
N ALA A 14 25.09 -52.76 -35.87
CA ALA A 14 25.61 -51.87 -36.91
C ALA A 14 24.49 -51.32 -37.79
N ALA A 15 23.47 -52.10 -38.14
CA ALA A 15 22.30 -51.65 -38.90
C ALA A 15 21.40 -50.73 -38.06
N VAL A 16 21.23 -51.01 -36.77
CA VAL A 16 20.60 -50.13 -35.77
C VAL A 16 21.47 -48.90 -35.55
N GLY A 17 22.80 -49.04 -35.47
CA GLY A 17 23.72 -47.91 -35.37
C GLY A 17 23.70 -47.00 -36.61
N LEU A 18 23.62 -47.57 -37.81
CA LEU A 18 23.50 -46.89 -39.10
C LEU A 18 22.12 -46.26 -39.28
N THR A 19 21.03 -46.96 -38.91
CA THR A 19 19.68 -46.39 -38.93
C THR A 19 19.53 -45.31 -37.88
N LEU A 20 20.12 -45.43 -36.69
CA LEU A 20 20.17 -44.35 -35.69
C LEU A 20 21.00 -43.16 -36.20
N TYR A 21 22.10 -43.41 -36.93
CA TYR A 21 22.93 -42.37 -37.55
C TYR A 21 22.20 -41.62 -38.67
N TYR A 22 21.56 -42.33 -39.61
CA TYR A 22 20.76 -41.72 -40.68
C TYR A 22 19.44 -41.13 -40.17
N SER A 23 18.81 -41.72 -39.14
CA SER A 23 17.60 -41.18 -38.50
C SER A 23 17.85 -39.85 -37.82
N ALA A 24 19.09 -39.54 -37.44
CA ALA A 24 19.43 -38.23 -36.91
C ALA A 24 19.29 -37.14 -37.98
N GLN A 25 19.88 -37.34 -39.16
CA GLN A 25 19.75 -36.42 -40.29
C GLN A 25 18.32 -36.35 -40.84
N ILE A 26 17.66 -37.51 -40.96
CA ILE A 26 16.26 -37.58 -41.42
C ILE A 26 15.34 -36.91 -40.39
N GLY A 27 15.57 -37.14 -39.10
CA GLY A 27 14.81 -36.55 -38.00
C GLY A 27 14.95 -35.03 -37.94
N GLU A 28 16.15 -34.49 -38.15
CA GLU A 28 16.38 -33.05 -38.29
C GLU A 28 15.56 -32.48 -39.46
N GLN A 29 15.65 -33.09 -40.66
CA GLN A 29 14.93 -32.61 -41.83
C GLN A 29 13.41 -32.68 -41.68
N LEU A 30 12.88 -33.76 -41.06
CA LEU A 30 11.46 -33.91 -40.81
C LEU A 30 10.93 -32.87 -39.82
N LEU A 31 11.63 -32.63 -38.70
CA LEU A 31 11.23 -31.58 -37.75
C LEU A 31 11.34 -30.19 -38.39
N THR A 32 12.40 -29.92 -39.15
CA THR A 32 12.56 -28.67 -39.89
C THR A 32 11.40 -28.44 -40.84
N ASN A 33 10.95 -29.48 -41.56
CA ASN A 33 9.83 -29.38 -42.49
C ASN A 33 8.49 -29.15 -41.77
N GLN A 34 8.26 -29.82 -40.64
CA GLN A 34 7.06 -29.60 -39.82
C GLN A 34 7.00 -28.17 -39.25
N LEU A 35 8.12 -27.65 -38.74
CA LEU A 35 8.19 -26.28 -38.22
C LEU A 35 8.01 -25.25 -39.33
N ARG A 36 8.56 -25.50 -40.54
CA ARG A 36 8.29 -24.65 -41.71
C ARG A 36 6.82 -24.66 -42.11
N THR A 37 6.16 -25.81 -42.04
CA THR A 37 4.72 -25.93 -42.29
C THR A 37 3.88 -25.18 -41.24
N ALA A 38 4.36 -25.08 -39.99
CA ALA A 38 3.77 -24.25 -38.94
C ALA A 38 4.07 -22.73 -39.08
N GLY A 39 4.78 -22.35 -40.15
CA GLY A 39 5.09 -20.97 -40.51
C GLY A 39 6.35 -20.40 -39.82
N PHE A 40 7.33 -21.24 -39.46
CA PHE A 40 8.66 -20.79 -39.03
C PHE A 40 9.63 -20.72 -40.22
N ASP A 41 10.17 -19.54 -40.50
CA ASP A 41 10.99 -19.27 -41.69
C ASP A 41 12.44 -19.73 -41.50
N GLN A 42 13.00 -19.52 -40.31
CA GLN A 42 14.37 -19.90 -39.97
C GLN A 42 14.35 -20.96 -38.88
N VAL A 43 14.78 -22.18 -39.20
CA VAL A 43 14.82 -23.30 -38.26
C VAL A 43 16.21 -23.94 -38.31
N GLU A 44 16.92 -23.95 -37.18
CA GLU A 44 18.20 -24.63 -37.00
C GLU A 44 18.04 -25.69 -35.90
N ILE A 45 18.36 -26.94 -36.21
CA ILE A 45 18.28 -28.07 -35.27
C ILE A 45 19.62 -28.79 -35.30
N LYS A 46 20.18 -29.08 -34.13
CA LYS A 46 21.39 -29.91 -33.97
C LYS A 46 21.09 -31.09 -33.07
N LEU A 47 20.95 -32.26 -33.66
CA LEU A 47 20.66 -33.51 -33.00
C LEU A 47 21.96 -34.27 -32.67
N SER A 48 22.05 -34.76 -31.44
CA SER A 48 23.04 -35.77 -31.07
C SER A 48 22.56 -37.16 -31.51
N ARG A 49 23.48 -38.12 -31.67
CA ARG A 49 23.12 -39.48 -32.07
C ARG A 49 22.05 -40.07 -31.12
N PRO A 50 20.89 -40.52 -31.64
CA PRO A 50 19.85 -41.11 -30.80
C PRO A 50 20.33 -42.41 -30.16
N GLY A 51 20.12 -42.55 -28.84
CA GLY A 51 20.37 -43.77 -28.08
C GLY A 51 19.09 -44.60 -27.90
N LEU A 52 19.18 -45.81 -27.35
CA LEU A 52 18.06 -46.78 -27.27
C LEU A 52 16.79 -46.30 -26.52
N SER A 53 16.93 -45.34 -25.61
CA SER A 53 15.83 -44.86 -24.75
C SER A 53 15.79 -43.33 -24.61
N SER A 54 16.69 -42.63 -25.31
CA SER A 54 16.70 -41.17 -25.29
C SER A 54 17.43 -40.61 -26.50
N VAL A 55 17.03 -39.41 -26.90
CA VAL A 55 17.70 -38.60 -27.91
C VAL A 55 17.97 -37.22 -27.32
N SER A 56 19.11 -36.63 -27.66
CA SER A 56 19.49 -35.30 -27.17
C SER A 56 19.64 -34.32 -28.34
N PHE A 57 19.25 -33.08 -28.11
CA PHE A 57 19.33 -31.95 -29.04
C PHE A 57 20.22 -30.90 -28.37
N SER A 58 21.35 -30.56 -28.99
CA SER A 58 22.27 -29.57 -28.43
C SER A 58 21.71 -28.16 -28.60
N ASN A 59 21.05 -27.90 -29.72
CA ASN A 59 20.42 -26.63 -30.02
C ASN A 59 19.21 -26.83 -30.92
N LEU A 60 18.13 -26.11 -30.64
CA LEU A 60 16.99 -25.91 -31.53
C LEU A 60 16.64 -24.44 -31.50
N SER A 61 16.64 -23.80 -32.67
CA SER A 61 16.27 -22.39 -32.83
C SER A 61 15.26 -22.30 -33.95
N ALA A 62 14.16 -21.59 -33.71
CA ALA A 62 13.12 -21.34 -34.69
C ALA A 62 12.71 -19.87 -34.63
N VAL A 63 12.60 -19.23 -35.80
CA VAL A 63 12.12 -17.86 -35.95
C VAL A 63 10.95 -17.84 -36.90
N LYS A 64 9.85 -17.26 -36.46
CA LYS A 64 8.67 -16.95 -37.26
C LYS A 64 8.58 -15.44 -37.39
N GLN A 65 8.59 -14.94 -38.62
CA GLN A 65 8.51 -13.52 -38.89
C GLN A 65 7.26 -13.22 -39.72
N THR A 66 6.47 -12.28 -39.23
CA THR A 66 5.27 -11.79 -39.91
C THR A 66 5.38 -10.29 -40.14
N GLU A 67 4.41 -9.69 -40.82
CA GLU A 67 4.35 -8.24 -41.00
C GLU A 67 4.18 -7.49 -39.67
N SER A 68 3.46 -8.09 -38.71
CA SER A 68 3.08 -7.48 -37.42
C SER A 68 3.97 -7.89 -36.23
N TYR A 69 4.64 -9.04 -36.28
CA TYR A 69 5.43 -9.54 -35.16
C TYR A 69 6.57 -10.48 -35.58
N GLN A 70 7.57 -10.58 -34.70
CA GLN A 70 8.62 -11.58 -34.75
C GLN A 70 8.59 -12.44 -33.48
N LEU A 71 8.56 -13.77 -33.67
CA LEU A 71 8.66 -14.76 -32.61
C LEU A 71 9.94 -15.57 -32.80
N ARG A 72 10.84 -15.54 -31.82
CA ARG A 72 12.05 -16.37 -31.77
C ARG A 72 11.95 -17.34 -30.59
N ALA A 73 12.02 -18.63 -30.86
CA ALA A 73 12.12 -19.69 -29.87
C ALA A 73 13.49 -20.36 -29.97
N GLY A 74 14.15 -20.56 -28.84
CA GLY A 74 15.44 -21.22 -28.74
C GLY A 74 15.43 -22.21 -27.59
N ILE A 75 16.00 -23.38 -27.78
CA ILE A 75 16.14 -24.46 -26.79
C ILE A 75 17.58 -24.94 -26.85
N THR A 76 18.23 -24.98 -25.70
CA THR A 76 19.61 -25.44 -25.54
C THR A 76 19.61 -26.67 -24.64
N ASP A 77 20.29 -27.73 -25.09
CA ASP A 77 20.41 -29.02 -24.41
C ASP A 77 19.05 -29.59 -23.99
N MET A 78 18.29 -30.13 -24.95
CA MET A 78 17.05 -30.88 -24.72
C MET A 78 17.32 -32.37 -24.79
N ARG A 79 16.78 -33.15 -23.85
CA ARG A 79 16.77 -34.61 -23.87
C ARG A 79 15.34 -35.11 -23.89
N VAL A 80 15.02 -35.94 -24.87
CA VAL A 80 13.71 -36.61 -24.99
C VAL A 80 13.90 -38.07 -24.63
N GLY A 81 13.29 -38.50 -23.52
CA GLY A 81 13.26 -39.88 -23.08
C GLY A 81 12.06 -40.62 -23.68
N TYR A 82 12.28 -41.82 -24.22
CA TYR A 82 11.23 -42.60 -24.87
C TYR A 82 11.38 -44.11 -24.60
N SER A 83 10.30 -44.86 -24.78
CA SER A 83 10.27 -46.32 -24.66
C SER A 83 10.16 -46.98 -26.03
N TRP A 84 11.24 -47.63 -26.48
CA TRP A 84 11.26 -48.33 -27.78
C TRP A 84 10.17 -49.42 -27.90
N ARG A 85 9.77 -50.06 -26.79
CA ARG A 85 8.68 -51.05 -26.78
C ARG A 85 7.32 -50.41 -27.06
N ARG A 86 7.08 -49.21 -26.52
CA ARG A 86 5.85 -48.44 -26.79
C ARG A 86 5.87 -47.83 -28.18
N PHE A 87 7.03 -47.38 -28.65
CA PHE A 87 7.17 -46.86 -30.02
C PHE A 87 6.72 -47.86 -31.10
N LEU A 88 6.87 -49.17 -30.85
CA LEU A 88 6.41 -50.23 -31.76
C LEU A 88 4.93 -50.59 -31.64
N SER A 89 4.26 -50.24 -30.53
CA SER A 89 2.88 -50.65 -30.22
C SER A 89 1.89 -49.49 -30.24
N ASP A 90 2.28 -48.35 -29.68
CA ASP A 90 1.55 -47.09 -29.65
C ASP A 90 2.56 -45.92 -29.75
N PRO A 91 2.92 -45.49 -30.98
CA PRO A 91 3.87 -44.42 -31.21
C PRO A 91 3.47 -43.09 -30.55
N SER A 92 2.16 -42.83 -30.39
CA SER A 92 1.62 -41.61 -29.77
C SER A 92 1.95 -41.48 -28.28
N ASN A 93 2.20 -42.58 -27.58
CA ASN A 93 2.48 -42.60 -26.14
C ASN A 93 3.88 -43.14 -25.81
N ALA A 94 4.79 -43.04 -26.78
CA ALA A 94 6.14 -43.57 -26.66
C ALA A 94 7.09 -42.63 -25.90
N VAL A 95 6.79 -41.33 -25.82
CA VAL A 95 7.60 -40.32 -25.14
C VAL A 95 7.23 -40.27 -23.66
N ASN A 96 8.22 -40.49 -22.80
CA ASN A 96 8.02 -40.53 -21.36
C ASN A 96 8.31 -39.18 -20.70
N SER A 97 9.42 -38.55 -21.09
CA SER A 97 9.89 -37.29 -20.49
C SER A 97 10.60 -36.40 -21.50
N ILE A 98 10.51 -35.09 -21.29
CA ILE A 98 11.31 -34.08 -21.98
C ILE A 98 12.04 -33.27 -20.91
N ASP A 99 13.36 -33.19 -21.00
CA ASP A 99 14.21 -32.44 -20.07
C ASP A 99 14.99 -31.38 -20.86
N ILE A 100 14.73 -30.11 -20.58
CA ILE A 100 15.35 -28.97 -21.25
C ILE A 100 16.25 -28.25 -20.25
N LYS A 101 17.52 -28.04 -20.59
CA LYS A 101 18.42 -27.26 -19.71
C LYS A 101 18.09 -25.78 -19.75
N SER A 102 17.98 -25.18 -20.94
CA SER A 102 17.49 -23.82 -21.06
C SER A 102 16.65 -23.59 -22.31
N ALA A 103 15.63 -22.74 -22.19
CA ALA A 103 14.78 -22.29 -23.26
C ALA A 103 14.66 -20.77 -23.24
N ARG A 104 14.52 -20.17 -24.41
CA ARG A 104 14.31 -18.74 -24.58
C ARG A 104 13.21 -18.52 -25.61
N VAL A 105 12.25 -17.68 -25.26
CA VAL A 105 11.24 -17.21 -26.21
C VAL A 105 11.30 -15.69 -26.21
N THR A 106 11.44 -15.10 -27.38
CA THR A 106 11.38 -13.65 -27.58
C THR A 106 10.24 -13.34 -28.53
N TYR A 107 9.30 -12.51 -28.09
CA TYR A 107 8.24 -11.92 -28.88
C TYR A 107 8.46 -10.41 -28.97
N SER A 108 8.49 -9.87 -30.19
CA SER A 108 8.55 -8.44 -30.44
C SER A 108 7.53 -8.06 -31.50
N GLU A 109 6.75 -7.03 -31.22
CA GLU A 109 5.90 -6.40 -32.25
C GLU A 109 6.79 -5.68 -33.25
N GLN A 110 6.52 -5.91 -34.54
CA GLN A 110 7.11 -5.16 -35.64
C GLN A 110 6.16 -3.99 -35.91
N PRO A 111 6.65 -2.74 -36.06
CA PRO A 111 5.77 -1.62 -36.35
C PRO A 111 5.20 -1.78 -37.77
N ALA A 112 3.91 -2.09 -37.88
CA ALA A 112 3.16 -2.01 -39.13
C ALA A 112 1.72 -1.54 -38.89
N SER A 113 1.21 -0.80 -39.87
CA SER A 113 0.03 0.06 -39.88
C SER A 113 -1.20 -0.40 -39.08
N ASN A 114 -1.77 0.57 -38.35
CA ASN A 114 -3.16 0.72 -37.88
C ASN A 114 -4.19 -0.33 -38.34
N ASP A 115 -4.26 -1.51 -37.70
CA ASP A 115 -5.54 -2.18 -37.41
C ASP A 115 -5.35 -3.34 -36.41
N PRO A 116 -5.88 -3.26 -35.17
CA PRO A 116 -5.81 -4.37 -34.23
C PRO A 116 -7.14 -5.13 -34.19
N LYS A 117 -7.21 -6.29 -34.86
CA LYS A 117 -8.18 -7.34 -34.50
C LYS A 117 -7.46 -8.46 -33.78
N SER A 118 -7.57 -8.45 -32.46
CA SER A 118 -7.15 -9.54 -31.60
C SER A 118 -8.18 -10.66 -31.67
N ASP A 119 -7.90 -11.71 -32.44
CA ASP A 119 -8.63 -12.98 -32.38
C ASP A 119 -8.26 -13.68 -31.06
N THR A 120 -9.17 -13.63 -30.09
CA THR A 120 -9.14 -14.50 -28.92
C THR A 120 -9.89 -15.78 -29.24
N SER A 121 -9.30 -16.64 -30.06
CA SER A 121 -9.76 -18.02 -30.21
C SER A 121 -9.35 -18.81 -28.96
N ASP A 122 -10.32 -19.50 -28.35
CA ASP A 122 -10.10 -20.39 -27.20
C ASP A 122 -8.87 -21.29 -27.42
N ILE A 123 -7.84 -21.10 -26.60
CA ILE A 123 -6.67 -21.96 -26.62
C ILE A 123 -7.06 -23.27 -25.93
N ALA A 124 -7.57 -24.22 -26.71
CA ALA A 124 -7.73 -25.59 -26.25
C ALA A 124 -6.35 -26.12 -25.83
N ILE A 125 -6.21 -26.55 -24.58
CA ILE A 125 -4.98 -27.18 -24.09
C ILE A 125 -4.89 -28.56 -24.78
N PRO A 126 -3.93 -28.78 -25.70
CA PRO A 126 -3.82 -30.07 -26.38
C PRO A 126 -3.42 -31.15 -25.39
N GLU A 127 -3.86 -32.40 -25.62
CA GLU A 127 -3.29 -33.55 -24.93
C GLU A 127 -1.79 -33.59 -25.21
N LEU A 128 -0.98 -33.52 -24.14
CA LEU A 128 0.46 -33.56 -24.26
C LEU A 128 0.91 -35.00 -24.48
N PRO A 129 1.73 -35.31 -25.50
CA PRO A 129 2.19 -36.66 -25.79
C PRO A 129 3.27 -37.16 -24.81
N PHE A 130 3.37 -36.56 -23.61
CA PHE A 130 4.39 -36.84 -22.61
C PHE A 130 3.86 -36.64 -21.19
N SER A 131 4.37 -37.46 -20.26
CA SER A 131 3.93 -37.42 -18.85
C SER A 131 4.62 -36.33 -18.01
N ARG A 132 5.83 -35.94 -18.40
CA ARG A 132 6.68 -34.99 -17.67
C ARG A 132 7.49 -34.12 -18.63
N LEU A 133 7.52 -32.82 -18.36
CA LEU A 133 8.44 -31.85 -18.96
C LEU A 133 9.18 -31.11 -17.85
N THR A 134 10.50 -31.04 -17.92
CA THR A 134 11.31 -30.18 -17.05
C THR A 134 12.06 -29.13 -17.86
N ILE A 135 12.14 -27.91 -17.34
CA ILE A 135 12.92 -26.83 -17.92
C ILE A 135 13.79 -26.23 -16.81
N GLY A 136 15.11 -26.35 -16.94
CA GLY A 136 16.07 -25.81 -15.97
C GLY A 136 15.97 -24.30 -15.87
N ARG A 137 16.02 -23.59 -17.01
CA ARG A 137 15.82 -22.14 -17.10
C ARG A 137 15.03 -21.75 -18.34
N LEU A 138 13.92 -21.03 -18.16
CA LEU A 138 13.13 -20.42 -19.23
C LEU A 138 13.30 -18.90 -19.16
N THR A 139 13.58 -18.25 -20.29
CA THR A 139 13.56 -16.79 -20.40
C THR A 139 12.53 -16.39 -21.43
N LEU A 140 11.52 -15.65 -20.99
CA LEU A 140 10.47 -15.09 -21.82
C LEU A 140 10.69 -13.58 -21.93
N ASN A 141 10.90 -13.09 -23.14
CA ASN A 141 10.98 -11.67 -23.43
C ASN A 141 9.80 -11.33 -24.33
N ALA A 142 8.84 -10.55 -23.86
CA ALA A 142 7.66 -10.18 -24.65
C ALA A 142 7.21 -8.77 -24.30
N LEU A 143 6.89 -7.95 -25.30
CA LEU A 143 6.29 -6.60 -25.09
C LEU A 143 7.09 -5.73 -24.09
N GLY A 144 8.42 -5.74 -24.20
CA GLY A 144 9.32 -5.01 -23.32
C GLY A 144 9.46 -5.57 -21.89
N ARG A 145 8.89 -6.75 -21.62
CA ARG A 145 8.91 -7.42 -20.31
C ARG A 145 9.80 -8.65 -20.37
N THR A 146 10.51 -8.89 -19.27
CA THR A 146 11.34 -10.09 -19.09
C THR A 146 10.83 -10.89 -17.91
N ALA A 147 10.50 -12.15 -18.17
CA ALA A 147 10.23 -13.14 -17.15
C ALA A 147 11.30 -14.24 -17.23
N VAL A 148 11.96 -14.51 -16.11
CA VAL A 148 12.86 -15.65 -15.97
C VAL A 148 12.20 -16.65 -15.05
N ALA A 149 12.22 -17.91 -15.45
CA ALA A 149 11.69 -18.98 -14.65
C ALA A 149 12.72 -20.10 -14.56
N GLU A 150 12.90 -20.66 -13.37
CA GLU A 150 13.88 -21.69 -13.08
C GLU A 150 13.24 -22.91 -12.44
N ASN A 151 13.81 -24.08 -12.70
CA ASN A 151 13.36 -25.36 -12.17
C ASN A 151 11.88 -25.62 -12.46
N ILE A 152 11.45 -25.32 -13.69
CA ILE A 152 10.07 -25.56 -14.11
C ILE A 152 9.88 -27.07 -14.22
N SER A 153 8.84 -27.57 -13.58
CA SER A 153 8.35 -28.92 -13.78
C SER A 153 6.89 -28.86 -14.18
N LEU A 154 6.58 -29.51 -15.29
CA LEU A 154 5.23 -29.78 -15.75
C LEU A 154 5.00 -31.29 -15.62
N ASN A 155 4.01 -31.66 -14.82
CA ASN A 155 3.60 -33.05 -14.65
C ASN A 155 2.12 -33.20 -14.94
N GLN A 156 1.77 -34.22 -15.72
CA GLN A 156 0.38 -34.64 -15.90
C GLN A 156 0.02 -35.61 -14.77
N ARG A 157 -0.95 -35.24 -13.92
CA ARG A 157 -1.34 -36.07 -12.74
C ARG A 157 -2.50 -37.02 -13.03
N ARG A 158 -3.40 -36.61 -13.93
CA ARG A 158 -4.55 -37.35 -14.49
C ARG A 158 -4.66 -36.93 -15.96
N SER A 159 -5.33 -37.70 -16.82
CA SER A 159 -5.44 -37.41 -18.28
C SER A 159 -5.81 -35.95 -18.59
N GLU A 160 -6.48 -35.27 -17.67
CA GLU A 160 -7.00 -33.91 -17.85
C GLU A 160 -6.36 -32.84 -16.93
N GLU A 161 -5.43 -33.19 -16.04
CA GLU A 161 -4.84 -32.24 -15.07
C GLU A 161 -3.34 -32.02 -15.31
N ILE A 162 -2.97 -30.78 -15.64
CA ILE A 162 -1.57 -30.35 -15.79
C ILE A 162 -1.18 -29.47 -14.62
N ARG A 163 -0.08 -29.84 -13.94
CA ARG A 163 0.53 -29.07 -12.86
C ARG A 163 1.89 -28.52 -13.29
N ILE A 164 2.03 -27.19 -13.30
CA ILE A 164 3.27 -26.46 -13.57
C ILE A 164 3.79 -25.90 -12.25
N GLN A 165 5.08 -26.05 -11.97
CA GLN A 165 5.71 -25.57 -10.74
C GLN A 165 7.07 -24.99 -11.08
N GLY A 166 7.43 -23.84 -10.55
CA GLY A 166 8.75 -23.26 -10.79
C GLY A 166 9.05 -22.07 -9.88
N LYS A 167 10.29 -21.59 -9.95
CA LYS A 167 10.68 -20.28 -9.43
C LYS A 167 10.58 -19.26 -10.55
N PHE A 168 10.11 -18.07 -10.23
CA PHE A 168 9.86 -17.02 -11.22
C PHE A 168 10.45 -15.71 -10.72
N GLU A 169 11.11 -15.01 -11.63
CA GLU A 169 11.51 -13.62 -11.51
C GLU A 169 10.84 -12.83 -12.63
N TYR A 170 10.04 -11.82 -12.27
CA TYR A 170 9.31 -11.01 -13.24
C TYR A 170 9.63 -9.54 -13.05
N SER A 171 10.10 -8.90 -14.12
CA SER A 171 10.33 -7.45 -14.17
C SER A 171 9.29 -6.81 -15.08
N GLY A 172 8.52 -5.87 -14.53
CA GLY A 172 7.57 -5.06 -15.30
C GLY A 172 8.26 -4.11 -16.28
N ALA A 173 7.50 -3.62 -17.28
CA ALA A 173 7.98 -2.71 -18.34
C ALA A 173 7.67 -1.22 -18.06
N ASP A 174 6.91 -0.90 -17.02
CA ASP A 174 6.44 0.48 -16.78
C ASP A 174 7.48 1.32 -16.03
N ASN A 175 7.59 2.61 -16.39
CA ASN A 175 8.47 3.57 -15.70
C ASN A 175 8.18 3.66 -14.19
N ASP A 176 6.95 3.39 -13.75
CA ASP A 176 6.57 3.34 -12.33
C ASP A 176 6.92 2.00 -11.64
N SER A 177 7.09 0.91 -12.41
CA SER A 177 7.46 -0.40 -11.89
C SER A 177 8.93 -0.51 -11.46
N SER A 178 9.77 0.44 -11.90
CA SER A 178 11.17 0.57 -11.44
C SER A 178 11.30 0.72 -9.92
N LYS A 179 10.31 1.32 -9.26
CA LYS A 179 10.29 1.51 -7.80
C LYS A 179 9.87 0.27 -7.02
N ILE A 180 9.16 -0.66 -7.66
CA ILE A 180 8.61 -1.87 -7.02
C ILE A 180 9.63 -3.01 -7.03
N GLY A 181 10.56 -3.02 -7.99
CA GLY A 181 11.51 -4.10 -8.20
C GLY A 181 10.84 -5.37 -8.76
N PRO A 182 11.62 -6.37 -9.18
CA PRO A 182 11.06 -7.60 -9.72
C PRO A 182 10.34 -8.41 -8.64
N PHE A 183 9.26 -9.09 -9.03
CA PHE A 183 8.70 -10.16 -8.21
C PHE A 183 9.65 -11.35 -8.25
N VAL A 184 10.01 -11.90 -7.10
CA VAL A 184 10.78 -13.14 -6.99
C VAL A 184 10.02 -14.11 -6.11
N GLY A 185 9.69 -15.28 -6.66
CA GLY A 185 8.88 -16.24 -5.93
C GLY A 185 8.81 -17.60 -6.59
N SER A 186 7.85 -18.39 -6.13
CA SER A 186 7.43 -19.64 -6.72
C SER A 186 5.97 -19.56 -7.11
N ALA A 187 5.59 -20.30 -8.14
CA ALA A 187 4.20 -20.45 -8.52
C ALA A 187 3.88 -21.89 -8.83
N VAL A 188 2.63 -22.27 -8.54
CA VAL A 188 2.06 -23.55 -8.92
C VAL A 188 0.80 -23.26 -9.72
N VAL A 189 0.77 -23.70 -10.96
CA VAL A 189 -0.40 -23.59 -11.83
C VAL A 189 -1.00 -24.98 -12.01
N ASN A 190 -2.26 -25.16 -11.65
CA ASN A 190 -3.03 -26.36 -11.91
C ASN A 190 -4.08 -26.00 -12.96
N THR A 191 -4.11 -26.77 -14.05
CA THR A 191 -5.10 -26.62 -15.12
C THR A 191 -6.01 -27.85 -15.12
N LYS A 192 -7.30 -27.64 -15.33
CA LYS A 192 -8.34 -28.67 -15.50
C LYS A 192 -9.22 -28.25 -16.69
N PRO A 193 -10.03 -29.15 -17.27
CA PRO A 193 -10.99 -28.75 -18.30
C PRO A 193 -11.87 -27.61 -17.78
N GLY A 194 -11.95 -26.51 -18.55
CA GLY A 194 -12.77 -25.36 -18.19
C GLY A 194 -12.19 -24.39 -17.14
N ALA A 195 -11.06 -24.70 -16.47
CA ALA A 195 -10.50 -23.80 -15.45
C ALA A 195 -8.97 -23.87 -15.25
N VAL A 196 -8.37 -22.75 -14.84
CA VAL A 196 -6.97 -22.65 -14.42
C VAL A 196 -6.88 -21.98 -13.06
N THR A 197 -6.14 -22.58 -12.14
CA THR A 197 -5.84 -22.02 -10.83
C THR A 197 -4.32 -21.88 -10.67
N ALA A 198 -3.87 -20.68 -10.32
CA ALA A 198 -2.47 -20.37 -10.04
C ALA A 198 -2.33 -19.91 -8.60
N THR A 199 -1.43 -20.54 -7.84
CA THR A 199 -0.96 -20.03 -6.55
C THR A 199 0.44 -19.46 -6.70
N LEU A 200 0.71 -18.37 -5.99
CA LEU A 200 1.99 -17.69 -5.99
C LEU A 200 2.43 -17.40 -4.54
N ASP A 201 3.72 -17.55 -4.29
CA ASP A 201 4.36 -17.22 -3.01
C ASP A 201 5.74 -16.64 -3.30
N GLY A 202 5.98 -15.42 -2.85
CA GLY A 202 7.24 -14.73 -3.11
C GLY A 202 7.28 -13.36 -2.46
N ARG A 203 7.98 -12.43 -3.12
CA ARG A 203 8.14 -11.06 -2.64
C ARG A 203 8.36 -10.07 -3.74
N PHE A 204 7.94 -8.83 -3.50
CA PHE A 204 8.42 -7.65 -4.21
C PHE A 204 9.43 -6.95 -3.31
N LYS A 205 10.71 -6.93 -3.70
CA LYS A 205 11.82 -6.51 -2.82
C LYS A 205 11.76 -7.25 -1.47
N GLU A 206 11.45 -6.53 -0.41
CA GLU A 206 11.35 -7.02 0.98
C GLU A 206 9.91 -7.27 1.43
N VAL A 207 8.91 -7.04 0.57
CA VAL A 207 7.49 -7.24 0.89
C VAL A 207 7.07 -8.66 0.53
N PRO A 208 6.79 -9.54 1.51
CA PRO A 208 6.29 -10.88 1.22
C PRO A 208 4.88 -10.80 0.62
N VAL A 209 4.61 -11.59 -0.42
CA VAL A 209 3.31 -11.66 -1.07
C VAL A 209 2.98 -13.13 -1.37
N SER A 210 1.82 -13.56 -0.91
CA SER A 210 1.19 -14.81 -1.32
C SER A 210 -0.14 -14.52 -2.00
N GLY A 211 -0.57 -15.40 -2.88
CA GLY A 211 -1.84 -15.23 -3.57
C GLY A 211 -2.29 -16.45 -4.34
N GLU A 212 -3.54 -16.40 -4.75
CA GLU A 212 -4.20 -17.40 -5.57
C GLU A 212 -5.10 -16.69 -6.57
N ALA A 213 -5.12 -17.16 -7.82
CA ALA A 213 -6.02 -16.70 -8.85
C ALA A 213 -6.63 -17.90 -9.59
N THR A 214 -7.93 -17.86 -9.81
CA THR A 214 -8.66 -18.87 -10.57
C THR A 214 -9.39 -18.21 -11.73
N TYR A 215 -9.28 -18.79 -12.93
CA TYR A 215 -10.00 -18.37 -14.13
C TYR A 215 -10.84 -19.54 -14.67
N GLN A 216 -12.11 -19.28 -14.97
CA GLN A 216 -13.03 -20.22 -15.60
C GLN A 216 -13.35 -19.76 -17.01
N PHE A 217 -13.02 -20.60 -18.00
CA PHE A 217 -13.13 -20.26 -19.43
C PHE A 217 -14.60 -20.04 -19.86
N GLU A 218 -15.51 -20.95 -19.49
CA GLU A 218 -16.91 -20.94 -19.96
C GLU A 218 -17.71 -19.73 -19.45
N ASN A 219 -17.42 -19.28 -18.23
CA ASN A 219 -18.24 -18.29 -17.53
C ASN A 219 -17.67 -16.87 -17.55
N SER A 220 -16.54 -16.64 -18.24
CA SER A 220 -15.80 -15.38 -18.19
C SER A 220 -15.62 -14.87 -16.75
N TYR A 221 -15.33 -15.81 -15.85
CA TYR A 221 -15.25 -15.59 -14.41
C TYR A 221 -13.81 -15.76 -13.96
N ALA A 222 -13.29 -14.77 -13.26
CA ALA A 222 -12.02 -14.83 -12.57
C ALA A 222 -12.20 -14.46 -11.10
N GLU A 223 -11.44 -15.08 -10.22
CA GLU A 223 -11.26 -14.59 -8.86
C GLU A 223 -9.79 -14.58 -8.49
N PHE A 224 -9.43 -13.69 -7.58
CA PHE A 224 -8.09 -13.60 -7.06
C PHE A 224 -8.10 -13.20 -5.60
N LYS A 225 -7.07 -13.66 -4.88
CA LYS A 225 -6.76 -13.27 -3.51
C LYS A 225 -5.27 -13.05 -3.42
N ALA A 226 -4.85 -12.00 -2.75
CA ALA A 226 -3.45 -11.76 -2.45
C ALA A 226 -3.32 -11.16 -1.06
N GLU A 227 -2.26 -11.52 -0.35
CA GLU A 227 -1.99 -11.03 0.98
C GLU A 227 -0.49 -10.80 1.20
N SER A 228 -0.20 -9.91 2.13
CA SER A 228 1.12 -9.60 2.63
C SER A 228 1.03 -9.49 4.14
N ASN A 229 1.77 -10.34 4.84
CA ASN A 229 1.73 -10.42 6.29
C ASN A 229 3.04 -9.92 6.89
N ASN A 230 2.93 -9.05 7.90
CA ASN A 230 4.04 -8.48 8.66
C ASN A 230 5.12 -7.80 7.79
N ALA A 231 4.69 -7.13 6.71
CA ALA A 231 5.58 -6.37 5.85
C ALA A 231 6.07 -5.11 6.56
N LYS A 232 7.31 -4.69 6.31
CA LYS A 232 7.79 -3.36 6.73
C LYS A 232 6.90 -2.30 6.07
N LEU A 233 6.33 -1.39 6.86
CA LEU A 233 5.38 -0.40 6.35
C LEU A 233 6.00 0.49 5.25
N ALA A 234 7.25 0.90 5.43
CA ALA A 234 7.96 1.72 4.44
C ALA A 234 8.08 1.00 3.08
N GLU A 235 8.43 -0.28 3.08
CA GLU A 235 8.56 -1.10 1.87
C GLU A 235 7.19 -1.36 1.22
N LEU A 236 6.17 -1.66 2.03
CA LEU A 236 4.80 -1.86 1.54
C LEU A 236 4.29 -0.59 0.85
N MET A 237 4.53 0.59 1.43
CA MET A 237 4.05 1.87 0.89
C MET A 237 4.73 2.25 -0.43
N LEU A 238 5.94 1.77 -0.71
CA LEU A 238 6.56 1.94 -2.03
C LEU A 238 5.74 1.29 -3.15
N LEU A 239 5.07 0.15 -2.86
CA LEU A 239 4.21 -0.54 -3.82
C LEU A 239 2.98 0.29 -4.24
N PHE A 240 2.55 1.20 -3.37
CA PHE A 240 1.36 2.03 -3.59
C PHE A 240 1.69 3.48 -3.95
N SER A 241 2.98 3.81 -4.13
CA SER A 241 3.43 5.19 -4.40
C SER A 241 2.84 5.79 -5.69
N ALA A 242 2.54 4.96 -6.70
CA ALA A 242 1.89 5.38 -7.96
C ALA A 242 0.45 5.89 -7.76
N VAL A 243 -0.23 5.44 -6.70
CA VAL A 243 -1.64 5.75 -6.41
C VAL A 243 -1.76 6.64 -5.15
N GLN A 244 -0.63 7.14 -4.63
CA GLN A 244 -0.60 7.94 -3.42
C GLN A 244 -1.17 9.34 -3.69
N PRO A 245 -2.16 9.80 -2.88
CA PRO A 245 -2.65 11.18 -2.95
C PRO A 245 -1.53 12.21 -2.79
N GLU A 246 -1.63 13.36 -3.47
CA GLU A 246 -0.61 14.41 -3.39
C GLU A 246 -0.36 14.88 -1.96
N GLU A 247 -1.40 14.93 -1.15
CA GLU A 247 -1.38 15.36 0.25
C GLU A 247 -0.55 14.45 1.15
N LEU A 248 -0.33 13.20 0.73
CA LEU A 248 0.48 12.24 1.47
C LEU A 248 1.93 12.19 0.98
N LYS A 249 2.33 12.97 -0.04
CA LYS A 249 3.72 12.94 -0.55
C LYS A 249 4.76 13.37 0.47
N SER A 250 4.42 14.26 1.40
CA SER A 250 5.33 14.68 2.49
C SER A 250 5.30 13.75 3.71
N LEU A 251 4.45 12.71 3.70
CA LEU A 251 4.40 11.71 4.75
C LEU A 251 5.68 10.86 4.71
N LYS A 252 6.47 10.93 5.77
CA LYS A 252 7.63 10.07 5.97
C LYS A 252 7.30 8.98 6.98
N ILE A 253 7.72 7.77 6.65
CA ILE A 253 7.52 6.58 7.48
C ILE A 253 8.86 6.24 8.11
N GLY A 254 8.96 6.35 9.43
CA GLY A 254 10.16 5.99 10.18
C GLY A 254 10.21 4.49 10.47
N SER A 255 9.11 3.91 10.94
CA SER A 255 9.01 2.50 11.29
C SER A 255 7.56 2.01 11.26
N GLY A 256 7.36 0.71 11.48
CA GLY A 256 6.04 0.07 11.56
C GLY A 256 5.94 -1.17 10.69
N THR A 257 4.96 -2.01 10.99
CA THR A 257 4.61 -3.16 10.16
C THR A 257 3.19 -3.06 9.65
N ALA A 258 2.89 -3.75 8.56
CA ALA A 258 1.57 -3.76 7.97
C ALA A 258 1.20 -5.16 7.47
N ASN A 259 -0.09 -5.48 7.61
CA ASN A 259 -0.74 -6.59 6.94
C ASN A 259 -1.71 -6.02 5.92
N ALA A 260 -1.62 -6.48 4.69
CA ALA A 260 -2.52 -6.09 3.61
C ALA A 260 -3.11 -7.34 2.97
N ALA A 261 -4.39 -7.31 2.65
CA ALA A 261 -5.03 -8.38 1.89
C ALA A 261 -6.01 -7.78 0.89
N VAL A 262 -6.15 -8.42 -0.25
CA VAL A 262 -7.11 -8.07 -1.30
C VAL A 262 -7.74 -9.33 -1.84
N ASN A 263 -9.05 -9.29 -2.06
CA ASN A 263 -9.78 -10.32 -2.74
C ASN A 263 -10.70 -9.68 -3.78
N GLY A 264 -10.72 -10.21 -4.98
CA GLY A 264 -11.52 -9.67 -6.06
C GLY A 264 -12.04 -10.75 -6.97
N ARG A 265 -13.08 -10.40 -7.72
CA ARG A 265 -13.66 -11.21 -8.77
C ARG A 265 -13.94 -10.35 -9.98
N PHE A 266 -13.75 -10.94 -11.14
CA PHE A 266 -14.10 -10.40 -12.44
C PHE A 266 -15.20 -11.26 -13.03
N GLN A 267 -16.33 -10.66 -13.40
CA GLN A 267 -17.44 -11.37 -14.03
C GLN A 267 -18.12 -10.43 -15.02
N ASN A 268 -18.33 -10.87 -16.26
CA ASN A 268 -18.98 -10.05 -17.32
C ASN A 268 -18.33 -8.66 -17.47
N ALA A 269 -17.00 -8.62 -17.57
CA ALA A 269 -16.20 -7.40 -17.66
C ALA A 269 -16.26 -6.45 -16.44
N LYS A 270 -16.82 -6.89 -15.30
CA LYS A 270 -16.94 -6.08 -14.08
C LYS A 270 -16.08 -6.64 -12.96
N LEU A 271 -15.26 -5.77 -12.37
CA LEU A 271 -14.48 -6.05 -11.17
C LEU A 271 -15.31 -5.76 -9.91
N SER A 272 -15.19 -6.61 -8.90
CA SER A 272 -15.69 -6.33 -7.54
C SER A 272 -14.85 -7.05 -6.50
N GLY A 273 -14.80 -6.54 -5.28
CA GLY A 273 -13.97 -7.15 -4.25
C GLY A 273 -13.89 -6.34 -2.97
N ALA A 274 -12.96 -6.76 -2.11
CA ALA A 274 -12.61 -6.08 -0.89
C ALA A 274 -11.10 -6.08 -0.66
N ALA A 275 -10.63 -5.13 0.13
CA ALA A 275 -9.26 -5.01 0.57
C ALA A 275 -9.23 -4.64 2.05
N SER A 276 -8.23 -5.12 2.78
CA SER A 276 -7.99 -4.78 4.18
C SER A 276 -6.55 -4.33 4.38
N LEU A 277 -6.36 -3.37 5.27
CA LEU A 277 -5.05 -2.87 5.67
C LEU A 277 -5.03 -2.73 7.19
N LYS A 278 -4.04 -3.35 7.83
CA LYS A 278 -3.74 -3.20 9.24
C LYS A 278 -2.31 -2.71 9.41
N ILE A 279 -2.13 -1.51 9.95
CA ILE A 279 -0.83 -0.94 10.29
C ILE A 279 -0.65 -1.04 11.80
N ASN A 280 0.55 -1.44 12.24
CA ASN A 280 0.88 -1.61 13.64
C ASN A 280 2.14 -0.81 14.01
N LYS A 281 2.04 -0.05 15.11
CA LYS A 281 3.16 0.65 15.76
C LYS A 281 4.00 1.50 14.80
N ALA A 282 3.34 2.21 13.89
CA ALA A 282 4.01 3.07 12.94
C ALA A 282 4.52 4.35 13.60
N ALA A 283 5.72 4.76 13.20
CA ALA A 283 6.25 6.08 13.44
C ALA A 283 6.13 6.88 12.14
N LEU A 284 5.35 7.96 12.17
CA LEU A 284 5.01 8.77 11.01
C LEU A 284 5.43 10.22 11.27
N SER A 285 5.86 10.90 10.22
CA SER A 285 6.05 12.35 10.27
C SER A 285 5.47 13.00 9.04
N LEU A 286 4.73 14.09 9.26
CA LEU A 286 4.08 14.87 8.21
C LEU A 286 4.35 16.34 8.50
N ASN A 287 5.21 16.97 7.71
CA ASN A 287 5.71 18.32 7.96
C ASN A 287 6.32 18.42 9.37
N ASP A 288 5.74 19.23 10.26
CA ASP A 288 6.18 19.39 11.66
C ASP A 288 5.50 18.42 12.64
N LEU A 289 4.53 17.64 12.19
CA LEU A 289 3.81 16.68 13.01
C LEU A 289 4.59 15.37 13.08
N ARG A 290 4.72 14.83 14.29
CA ARG A 290 5.30 13.49 14.51
C ARG A 290 4.32 12.64 15.29
N ALA A 291 4.09 11.43 14.81
CA ALA A 291 3.18 10.49 15.42
C ALA A 291 3.92 9.19 15.71
N GLU A 292 3.82 8.70 16.94
CA GLU A 292 4.41 7.46 17.39
C GLU A 292 3.34 6.47 17.86
N ASN A 293 3.68 5.19 17.79
CA ASN A 293 2.78 4.09 18.15
C ASN A 293 1.44 4.19 17.41
N THR A 294 1.50 4.49 16.10
CA THR A 294 0.32 4.66 15.26
C THR A 294 -0.16 3.31 14.72
N SER A 295 -1.45 3.04 14.88
CA SER A 295 -2.10 1.84 14.35
C SER A 295 -3.32 2.23 13.52
N LEU A 296 -3.54 1.54 12.40
CA LEU A 296 -4.67 1.75 11.50
C LEU A 296 -5.30 0.41 11.20
N SER A 297 -6.63 0.31 11.22
CA SER A 297 -7.37 -0.81 10.66
C SER A 297 -8.41 -0.27 9.68
N ALA A 298 -8.32 -0.67 8.41
CA ALA A 298 -9.22 -0.22 7.35
C ALA A 298 -9.69 -1.40 6.50
N GLU A 299 -10.98 -1.40 6.15
CA GLU A 299 -11.59 -2.35 5.23
C GLU A 299 -12.33 -1.59 4.14
N ILE A 300 -11.98 -1.87 2.90
CA ILE A 300 -12.46 -1.17 1.71
C ILE A 300 -13.15 -2.20 0.81
N ALA A 301 -14.39 -1.93 0.43
CA ALA A 301 -15.07 -2.65 -0.64
C ALA A 301 -14.97 -1.84 -1.93
N PHE A 302 -14.90 -2.53 -3.07
CA PHE A 302 -14.79 -1.88 -4.37
C PHE A 302 -15.57 -2.61 -5.46
N ASN A 303 -15.89 -1.85 -6.50
CA ASN A 303 -16.35 -2.35 -7.78
C ASN A 303 -15.63 -1.63 -8.93
N ASP A 304 -16.00 -1.97 -10.16
CA ASP A 304 -15.52 -1.41 -11.43
C ASP A 304 -15.55 0.13 -11.50
N LYS A 305 -16.35 0.82 -10.68
CA LYS A 305 -16.57 2.27 -10.75
C LYS A 305 -16.21 3.04 -9.49
N SER A 306 -16.18 2.38 -8.34
CA SER A 306 -16.18 3.05 -7.04
C SER A 306 -15.62 2.15 -5.94
N PHE A 307 -15.17 2.78 -4.86
CA PHE A 307 -14.80 2.10 -3.63
C PHE A 307 -15.37 2.85 -2.42
N TRP A 308 -15.59 2.14 -1.33
CA TRP A 308 -16.16 2.66 -0.10
C TRP A 308 -15.65 1.86 1.10
N SER A 309 -15.78 2.42 2.30
CA SER A 309 -15.45 1.71 3.52
C SER A 309 -16.48 0.60 3.78
N ALA A 310 -16.02 -0.64 3.93
CA ALA A 310 -16.87 -1.75 4.36
C ALA A 310 -17.24 -1.59 5.85
N THR A 311 -16.28 -1.14 6.65
CA THR A 311 -16.42 -0.77 8.05
C THR A 311 -15.69 0.55 8.30
N PRO A 312 -16.08 1.36 9.30
CA PRO A 312 -15.32 2.55 9.66
C PRO A 312 -13.87 2.20 9.99
N ALA A 313 -12.93 2.81 9.27
CA ALA A 313 -11.52 2.70 9.54
C ALA A 313 -11.20 3.31 10.91
N ALA A 314 -10.42 2.59 11.71
CA ALA A 314 -10.01 3.01 13.04
C ALA A 314 -8.52 3.38 13.03
N LEU A 315 -8.21 4.63 13.33
CA LEU A 315 -6.87 5.15 13.52
C LEU A 315 -6.65 5.40 15.02
N SER A 316 -5.56 4.86 15.55
CA SER A 316 -5.11 5.10 16.91
C SER A 316 -3.68 5.64 16.87
N ILE A 317 -3.42 6.76 17.52
CA ILE A 317 -2.08 7.31 17.67
C ILE A 317 -1.78 7.36 19.17
N GLY A 318 -0.72 6.68 19.60
CA GLY A 318 -0.33 6.67 21.01
C GLY A 318 0.17 8.02 21.48
N MET A 319 1.04 8.64 20.69
CA MET A 319 1.61 9.97 20.93
C MET A 319 1.67 10.76 19.62
N LEU A 320 1.14 11.97 19.63
CA LEU A 320 1.18 12.92 18.54
C LEU A 320 1.82 14.20 19.05
N ASP A 321 3.02 14.49 18.55
CA ASP A 321 3.70 15.76 18.80
C ASP A 321 3.17 16.81 17.82
N VAL A 322 2.56 17.84 18.38
CA VAL A 322 2.05 19.01 17.67
C VAL A 322 2.79 20.23 18.20
N PHE A 323 3.70 20.80 17.41
CA PHE A 323 4.45 22.02 17.76
C PHE A 323 5.05 21.98 19.18
N SER A 324 5.81 20.92 19.47
CA SER A 324 6.48 20.67 20.76
C SER A 324 5.56 20.30 21.94
N HIS A 325 4.29 19.98 21.68
CA HIS A 325 3.34 19.55 22.69
C HIS A 325 2.75 18.18 22.37
N GLN A 326 2.56 17.37 23.42
CA GLN A 326 2.12 15.99 23.29
C GLN A 326 0.61 15.88 23.43
N VAL A 327 -0.02 15.31 22.39
CA VAL A 327 -1.39 14.80 22.43
C VAL A 327 -1.28 13.27 22.50
N SER A 328 -1.97 12.64 23.45
CA SER A 328 -1.89 11.17 23.63
C SER A 328 -3.25 10.50 23.47
N ASP A 329 -3.24 9.17 23.25
CA ASP A 329 -4.45 8.35 23.09
C ASP A 329 -5.46 8.90 22.06
N VAL A 330 -4.94 9.34 20.91
CA VAL A 330 -5.77 9.88 19.82
C VAL A 330 -6.46 8.72 19.10
N LYS A 331 -7.79 8.72 19.12
CA LYS A 331 -8.64 7.70 18.47
C LYS A 331 -9.59 8.37 17.50
N VAL A 332 -9.42 8.06 16.22
CA VAL A 332 -10.23 8.59 15.12
C VAL A 332 -10.90 7.44 14.40
N LYS A 333 -12.20 7.58 14.12
CA LYS A 333 -12.93 6.70 13.20
C LYS A 333 -13.27 7.48 11.95
N ALA A 334 -13.03 6.88 10.79
CA ALA A 334 -13.34 7.49 9.50
C ALA A 334 -13.99 6.49 8.54
N SER A 335 -14.93 6.92 7.72
CA SER A 335 -15.54 6.08 6.69
C SER A 335 -15.72 6.85 5.39
N LEU A 336 -15.54 6.13 4.28
CA LEU A 336 -15.81 6.62 2.94
C LEU A 336 -17.16 6.08 2.49
N ARG A 337 -18.13 6.97 2.25
CA ARG A 337 -19.46 6.56 1.77
C ARG A 337 -19.60 6.75 0.28
N LYS A 338 -20.35 5.84 -0.34
CA LYS A 338 -20.76 5.93 -1.73
C LYS A 338 -21.85 6.99 -1.87
N GLN A 339 -21.57 8.05 -2.61
CA GLN A 339 -22.59 9.03 -3.00
C GLN A 339 -23.10 8.71 -4.40
N LYS A 340 -24.43 8.65 -4.58
CA LYS A 340 -25.04 8.65 -5.91
C LYS A 340 -25.06 10.08 -6.40
N THR A 341 -24.25 10.42 -7.40
CA THR A 341 -24.29 11.74 -8.05
C THR A 341 -24.59 11.56 -9.53
N ALA A 342 -25.42 12.45 -10.08
CA ALA A 342 -25.82 12.48 -11.48
C ALA A 342 -24.69 12.91 -12.45
N SER A 343 -23.58 13.42 -11.90
CA SER A 343 -22.40 13.83 -12.64
C SER A 343 -21.23 12.90 -12.29
N ASN A 344 -20.56 12.39 -13.32
CA ASN A 344 -19.57 11.30 -13.32
C ASN A 344 -18.22 11.66 -12.63
N LYS A 345 -18.23 12.53 -11.62
CA LYS A 345 -17.07 12.94 -10.83
C LYS A 345 -17.32 12.58 -9.38
N ASN A 346 -16.74 11.45 -8.94
CA ASN A 346 -16.74 10.92 -7.56
C ASN A 346 -16.71 12.03 -6.48
N PRO A 347 -17.82 12.37 -5.81
CA PRO A 347 -17.74 13.07 -4.54
C PRO A 347 -17.65 11.99 -3.45
N ARG A 348 -16.46 11.86 -2.88
CA ARG A 348 -16.22 10.98 -1.73
C ARG A 348 -16.69 11.75 -0.49
N VAL A 349 -17.82 11.36 0.08
CA VAL A 349 -18.22 11.84 1.40
C VAL A 349 -17.35 11.12 2.42
N ILE A 350 -16.58 11.90 3.18
CA ILE A 350 -15.75 11.40 4.27
C ILE A 350 -16.50 11.69 5.55
N GLU A 351 -16.87 10.66 6.29
CA GLU A 351 -17.40 10.81 7.64
C GLU A 351 -16.28 10.51 8.63
N ALA A 352 -15.96 11.43 9.53
CA ALA A 352 -14.89 11.27 10.50
C ALA A 352 -15.35 11.69 11.90
N LYS A 353 -14.80 11.06 12.94
CA LYS A 353 -15.08 11.40 14.32
C LYS A 353 -13.83 11.19 15.17
N LEU A 354 -13.48 12.19 15.97
CA LEU A 354 -12.51 12.08 17.04
C LEU A 354 -13.23 11.48 18.26
N ASP A 355 -13.03 10.20 18.53
CA ASP A 355 -13.62 9.53 19.69
C ASP A 355 -12.88 9.87 20.99
N ASN A 356 -11.57 10.13 20.91
CA ASN A 356 -10.74 10.49 22.06
C ASN A 356 -9.44 11.16 21.62
N ALA A 357 -8.96 12.08 22.44
CA ALA A 357 -7.57 12.51 22.54
C ALA A 357 -7.36 13.08 23.94
N ASN A 358 -6.24 12.79 24.57
CA ASN A 358 -5.86 13.37 25.84
C ASN A 358 -4.98 14.59 25.58
N LEU A 359 -5.44 15.76 26.04
CA LEU A 359 -4.77 17.03 25.85
C LEU A 359 -5.04 17.91 27.08
N LEU A 360 -4.00 18.62 27.54
CA LEU A 360 -4.08 19.54 28.68
C LEU A 360 -4.66 18.91 29.96
N GLY A 361 -4.34 17.64 30.20
CA GLY A 361 -4.83 16.89 31.37
C GLY A 361 -6.31 16.50 31.33
N GLY A 362 -7.03 16.83 30.25
CA GLY A 362 -8.41 16.43 30.01
C GLY A 362 -8.58 15.63 28.71
N ARG A 363 -9.82 15.48 28.28
CA ARG A 363 -10.20 14.72 27.09
C ARG A 363 -10.77 15.65 26.02
N ILE A 364 -10.41 15.41 24.77
CA ILE A 364 -10.98 16.06 23.59
C ILE A 364 -11.65 15.01 22.71
N TYR A 365 -12.83 15.32 22.21
CA TYR A 365 -13.57 14.50 21.26
C TYR A 365 -14.41 15.40 20.35
N SER A 366 -14.98 14.84 19.30
CA SER A 366 -15.82 15.59 18.37
C SER A 366 -17.16 14.91 18.14
N GLU A 367 -18.14 15.72 17.73
CA GLU A 367 -19.29 15.21 16.98
C GLU A 367 -18.82 14.63 15.62
N GLN A 368 -19.70 13.94 14.92
CA GLN A 368 -19.36 13.36 13.61
C GLN A 368 -19.24 14.48 12.57
N LEU A 369 -18.07 14.59 11.96
CA LEU A 369 -17.80 15.43 10.81
C LEU A 369 -18.24 14.71 9.53
N VAL A 370 -19.01 15.41 8.69
CA VAL A 370 -19.27 15.01 7.31
C VAL A 370 -18.54 15.99 6.40
N PHE A 371 -17.50 15.52 5.74
CA PHE A 371 -16.66 16.32 4.85
C PHE A 371 -16.89 15.93 3.39
N GLN A 372 -17.05 16.94 2.54
CA GLN A 372 -17.09 16.80 1.09
C GLN A 372 -16.00 17.70 0.50
N PRO A 373 -15.06 17.16 -0.29
CA PRO A 373 -14.02 17.97 -0.93
C PRO A 373 -14.62 19.15 -1.71
N GLY A 374 -14.09 20.35 -1.50
CA GLY A 374 -14.56 21.58 -2.14
C GLY A 374 -15.82 22.20 -1.51
N SER A 375 -16.35 21.62 -0.42
CA SER A 375 -17.49 22.16 0.32
C SER A 375 -17.08 22.68 1.70
N LYS A 376 -17.77 23.72 2.17
CA LYS A 376 -17.65 24.18 3.55
C LYS A 376 -18.05 23.07 4.50
N SER A 377 -17.25 22.85 5.53
CA SER A 377 -17.49 21.82 6.53
C SER A 377 -17.33 22.39 7.93
N SER A 378 -18.03 21.81 8.90
CA SER A 378 -17.91 22.19 10.31
C SER A 378 -18.10 21.00 11.21
N VAL A 379 -17.44 21.02 12.37
CA VAL A 379 -17.59 20.04 13.43
C VAL A 379 -17.53 20.72 14.78
N VAL A 380 -18.33 20.25 15.74
CA VAL A 380 -18.18 20.66 17.13
C VAL A 380 -17.14 19.79 17.81
N VAL A 381 -16.11 20.43 18.34
CA VAL A 381 -15.09 19.82 19.20
C VAL A 381 -15.46 20.10 20.65
N ILE A 382 -15.45 19.06 21.48
CA ILE A 382 -15.72 19.14 22.91
C ILE A 382 -14.41 18.90 23.66
N GLY A 383 -14.08 19.81 24.57
CA GLY A 383 -13.07 19.61 25.61
C GLY A 383 -13.75 19.31 26.93
N ASP A 384 -13.38 18.22 27.58
CA ASP A 384 -13.92 17.74 28.84
C ASP A 384 -12.80 17.73 29.87
N GLY A 385 -12.93 18.59 30.88
CA GLY A 385 -12.01 18.61 32.02
C GLY A 385 -10.60 19.09 31.69
N LEU A 386 -10.44 20.05 30.77
CA LEU A 386 -9.14 20.63 30.42
C LEU A 386 -8.59 21.48 31.57
N ARG A 387 -7.28 21.41 31.84
CA ARG A 387 -6.64 22.13 32.94
C ARG A 387 -6.00 23.42 32.45
N ILE A 388 -6.38 24.55 33.06
CA ILE A 388 -5.85 25.87 32.69
C ILE A 388 -4.35 25.95 32.94
N GLU A 389 -3.86 25.36 34.03
CA GLU A 389 -2.43 25.35 34.34
C GLU A 389 -1.60 24.69 33.21
N LYS A 390 -2.14 23.63 32.60
CA LYS A 390 -1.51 22.96 31.45
C LYS A 390 -1.53 23.79 30.18
N LEU A 391 -2.57 24.63 30.00
CA LEU A 391 -2.64 25.56 28.88
C LEU A 391 -1.58 26.65 29.00
N LEU A 392 -1.34 27.14 30.22
CA LEU A 392 -0.30 28.13 30.49
C LEU A 392 1.12 27.55 30.41
N GLU A 393 1.30 26.25 30.65
CA GLU A 393 2.58 25.58 30.36
C GLU A 393 2.97 25.65 28.87
N LEU A 394 1.99 25.76 27.94
CA LEU A 394 2.29 25.95 26.51
C LEU A 394 2.84 27.35 26.20
N TYR A 395 2.58 28.30 27.10
CA TYR A 395 2.94 29.70 26.98
C TYR A 395 3.66 30.13 28.25
N PRO A 396 4.97 29.86 28.39
CA PRO A 396 5.76 30.29 29.53
C PRO A 396 5.97 31.82 29.49
N ASN A 397 4.89 32.58 29.58
CA ASN A 397 4.91 33.97 29.97
C ASN A 397 4.91 33.98 31.50
N GLU A 398 6.04 34.39 32.09
CA GLU A 398 6.28 34.45 33.54
C GLU A 398 5.33 35.39 34.33
N VAL A 399 4.32 35.93 33.65
CA VAL A 399 3.51 37.07 34.12
C VAL A 399 2.12 36.63 34.60
N VAL A 400 1.61 35.47 34.17
CA VAL A 400 0.27 34.99 34.53
C VAL A 400 0.36 33.53 34.99
N GLN A 401 -0.13 33.26 36.19
CA GLN A 401 -0.42 31.90 36.64
C GLN A 401 -1.91 31.76 36.83
N ALA A 402 -2.50 30.67 36.38
CA ALA A 402 -3.89 30.37 36.62
C ALA A 402 -4.11 28.87 36.79
N SER A 403 -5.13 28.53 37.56
CA SER A 403 -5.53 27.16 37.84
C SER A 403 -7.01 26.96 37.59
N GLY A 404 -7.40 25.72 37.41
CA GLY A 404 -8.80 25.30 37.37
C GLY A 404 -9.10 24.43 36.17
N THR A 405 -10.27 23.81 36.21
CA THR A 405 -10.71 22.87 35.18
C THR A 405 -11.83 23.48 34.35
N ILE A 406 -11.71 23.44 33.03
CA ILE A 406 -12.67 23.99 32.08
C ILE A 406 -13.21 22.92 31.13
N ASP A 407 -14.47 23.10 30.76
CA ASP A 407 -15.11 22.42 29.63
C ASP A 407 -15.19 23.38 28.45
N ALA A 408 -15.04 22.85 27.24
CA ALA A 408 -15.03 23.59 26.00
C ALA A 408 -16.04 23.00 25.01
N ARG A 409 -16.76 23.87 24.29
CA ARG A 409 -17.53 23.53 23.10
C ARG A 409 -17.13 24.48 21.99
N LEU A 410 -16.46 23.96 20.96
CA LEU A 410 -15.83 24.74 19.90
C LEU A 410 -16.41 24.32 18.55
N PRO A 411 -17.35 25.09 17.96
CA PRO A 411 -17.80 24.89 16.59
C PRO A 411 -16.70 25.30 15.61
N VAL A 412 -15.94 24.33 15.12
CA VAL A 412 -14.84 24.55 14.18
C VAL A 412 -15.37 24.42 12.76
N GLY A 413 -15.23 25.48 11.96
CA GLY A 413 -15.57 25.48 10.54
C GLY A 413 -14.36 25.72 9.66
N TRP A 414 -14.39 25.24 8.42
CA TRP A 414 -13.35 25.54 7.44
C TRP A 414 -13.90 25.64 6.01
N ASP A 415 -13.23 26.45 5.21
CA ASP A 415 -13.45 26.65 3.78
C ASP A 415 -12.10 26.49 3.07
N GLY A 416 -11.85 25.29 2.54
CA GLY A 416 -10.52 24.91 2.04
C GLY A 416 -9.49 24.83 3.17
N SER A 417 -8.55 25.79 3.21
CA SER A 417 -7.43 25.83 4.16
C SER A 417 -7.65 26.77 5.35
N LYS A 418 -8.72 27.58 5.35
CA LYS A 418 -8.96 28.58 6.40
C LYS A 418 -9.86 28.01 7.50
N ILE A 419 -9.37 28.01 8.73
CA ILE A 419 -10.10 27.55 9.92
C ILE A 419 -10.78 28.76 10.59
N ARG A 420 -11.98 28.56 11.12
CA ARG A 420 -12.71 29.53 11.95
C ARG A 420 -13.41 28.85 13.12
N ILE A 421 -13.62 29.59 14.19
CA ILE A 421 -14.51 29.23 15.30
C ILE A 421 -15.47 30.39 15.49
N GLU A 422 -16.76 30.12 15.47
CA GLU A 422 -17.82 31.09 15.71
C GLU A 422 -18.65 30.60 16.89
N ASP A 423 -18.86 31.48 17.89
CA ASP A 423 -19.65 31.19 19.09
C ASP A 423 -19.17 29.95 19.88
N GLY A 424 -17.85 29.76 19.97
CA GLY A 424 -17.28 28.79 20.90
C GLY A 424 -17.50 29.21 22.35
N SER A 425 -17.53 28.24 23.27
CA SER A 425 -17.74 28.51 24.69
C SER A 425 -16.77 27.73 25.58
N LEU A 426 -16.22 28.39 26.58
CA LEU A 426 -15.50 27.76 27.69
C LEU A 426 -16.25 28.00 28.99
N LYS A 427 -16.23 27.03 29.90
CA LYS A 427 -16.84 27.16 31.23
C LYS A 427 -15.99 26.44 32.27
N ALA A 428 -15.67 27.12 33.37
CA ALA A 428 -15.01 26.45 34.49
C ALA A 428 -15.98 25.59 35.30
N ARG A 429 -15.44 24.49 35.83
CA ARG A 429 -16.13 23.60 36.76
C ARG A 429 -16.05 24.15 38.19
N PRO A 430 -17.06 23.89 39.05
CA PRO A 430 -16.92 24.10 40.48
C PRO A 430 -15.72 23.30 41.04
N PRO A 431 -15.00 23.82 42.04
CA PRO A 431 -15.25 25.06 42.78
C PRO A 431 -14.73 26.35 42.08
N GLY A 432 -14.24 26.25 40.84
CA GLY A 432 -13.56 27.34 40.12
C GLY A 432 -12.04 27.18 40.17
N GLY A 433 -11.32 28.27 40.36
CA GLY A 433 -9.86 28.27 40.41
C GLY A 433 -9.26 29.63 40.77
N SER A 434 -7.96 29.78 40.52
CA SER A 434 -7.21 31.01 40.86
C SER A 434 -6.55 31.64 39.64
N ILE A 435 -6.36 32.95 39.68
CA ILE A 435 -5.53 33.72 38.75
C ILE A 435 -4.58 34.58 39.58
N HIS A 436 -3.30 34.55 39.23
CA HIS A 436 -2.24 35.35 39.81
C HIS A 436 -1.51 36.09 38.68
N TYR A 437 -1.67 37.40 38.66
CA TYR A 437 -0.96 38.30 37.77
C TYR A 437 0.30 38.84 38.46
N LEU A 438 1.46 38.45 37.95
CA LEU A 438 2.77 38.71 38.56
C LEU A 438 3.40 40.02 38.08
N GLN A 439 2.83 40.71 37.08
CA GLN A 439 3.40 41.98 36.63
C GLN A 439 3.22 43.07 37.68
N THR A 440 4.34 43.60 38.17
CA THR A 440 4.38 44.72 39.14
C THR A 440 4.77 46.04 38.48
N SER A 441 5.38 45.99 37.29
CA SER A 441 5.99 47.11 36.59
C SER A 441 5.40 47.24 35.17
N GLY A 442 4.46 48.17 34.99
CA GLY A 442 3.95 48.49 33.64
C GLY A 442 2.59 49.18 33.58
N ALA A 443 1.74 49.03 34.59
CA ALA A 443 0.46 49.73 34.61
C ALA A 443 0.62 51.18 35.10
N SER A 444 1.30 52.03 34.32
CA SER A 444 1.04 53.47 34.31
C SER A 444 -0.32 53.72 33.64
N ALA A 445 -1.35 53.02 34.13
CA ALA A 445 -2.70 53.16 33.63
C ALA A 445 -3.25 54.46 34.21
N SER A 446 -3.43 55.47 33.36
CA SER A 446 -4.12 56.71 33.73
C SER A 446 -5.59 56.49 34.11
N ASN A 447 -6.12 55.28 33.88
CA ASN A 447 -7.49 54.88 34.17
C ASN A 447 -7.59 54.09 35.51
N PRO A 448 -8.27 54.66 36.55
CA PRO A 448 -8.46 54.01 37.85
C PRO A 448 -9.15 52.63 37.78
N SER A 449 -10.07 52.43 36.84
CA SER A 449 -10.78 51.15 36.69
C SER A 449 -9.86 50.03 36.24
N LEU A 450 -8.89 50.35 35.36
CA LEU A 450 -7.89 49.39 34.89
C LEU A 450 -6.91 49.02 36.02
N GLN A 451 -6.51 50.00 36.84
CA GLN A 451 -5.68 49.75 38.03
C GLN A 451 -6.38 48.81 39.02
N LEU A 452 -7.68 48.99 39.24
CA LEU A 452 -8.47 48.12 40.11
C LEU A 452 -8.55 46.70 39.55
N ALA A 453 -8.77 46.53 38.24
CA ALA A 453 -8.80 45.22 37.59
C ALA A 453 -7.45 44.48 37.73
N PHE A 454 -6.32 45.16 37.47
CA PHE A 454 -4.99 44.55 37.68
C PHE A 454 -4.73 44.22 39.14
N LYS A 455 -5.13 45.09 40.07
CA LYS A 455 -5.02 44.81 41.51
C LYS A 455 -5.82 43.58 41.91
N ALA A 456 -7.03 43.41 41.37
CA ALA A 456 -7.85 42.22 41.60
C ALA A 456 -7.14 40.94 41.14
N LEU A 457 -6.55 40.98 39.93
CA LEU A 457 -5.91 39.83 39.28
C LEU A 457 -4.60 39.38 39.94
N ARG A 458 -3.97 40.17 40.82
CA ARG A 458 -2.75 39.75 41.56
C ARG A 458 -3.00 38.48 42.39
N ASN A 459 -4.21 38.34 42.94
CA ASN A 459 -4.67 37.14 43.61
C ASN A 459 -6.20 37.09 43.51
N TYR A 460 -6.70 36.52 42.42
CA TYR A 460 -8.13 36.42 42.13
C TYR A 460 -8.59 34.97 42.25
N GLN A 461 -9.53 34.72 43.15
CA GLN A 461 -10.15 33.41 43.36
C GLN A 461 -11.52 33.42 42.69
N TYR A 462 -11.63 32.80 41.52
CA TYR A 462 -12.88 32.77 40.77
C TYR A 462 -13.68 31.52 41.13
N THR A 463 -14.99 31.69 41.31
CA THR A 463 -15.94 30.59 41.53
C THR A 463 -16.69 30.24 40.26
N ALA A 464 -16.79 31.19 39.32
CA ALA A 464 -17.32 30.96 37.98
C ALA A 464 -16.46 31.68 36.93
N LEU A 465 -16.22 30.99 35.83
CA LEU A 465 -15.56 31.51 34.63
C LEU A 465 -16.37 31.02 33.43
N SER A 466 -16.69 31.95 32.54
CA SER A 466 -17.21 31.64 31.21
C SER A 466 -16.46 32.45 30.16
N SER A 467 -16.32 31.91 28.96
CA SER A 467 -15.70 32.60 27.84
C SER A 467 -16.48 32.36 26.56
N LYS A 468 -16.67 33.39 25.74
CA LYS A 468 -16.94 33.20 24.31
C LYS A 468 -15.63 33.17 23.53
N VAL A 469 -15.53 32.22 22.60
CA VAL A 469 -14.34 31.97 21.79
C VAL A 469 -14.67 32.21 20.33
N ASN A 470 -14.00 33.17 19.71
CA ASN A 470 -14.08 33.43 18.28
C ASN A 470 -12.69 33.33 17.67
N TYR A 471 -12.55 32.59 16.58
CA TYR A 471 -11.30 32.49 15.83
C TYR A 471 -11.56 32.86 14.38
N LEU A 472 -10.92 33.93 13.93
CA LEU A 472 -11.10 34.46 12.60
C LEU A 472 -10.18 33.74 11.58
N PRO A 473 -10.60 33.64 10.31
CA PRO A 473 -9.74 33.13 9.23
C PRO A 473 -8.40 33.85 9.05
N SER A 474 -8.25 35.06 9.62
CA SER A 474 -6.98 35.80 9.67
C SER A 474 -5.97 35.25 10.66
N GLY A 475 -6.39 34.34 11.56
CA GLY A 475 -5.55 33.80 12.62
C GLY A 475 -5.75 34.47 13.99
N ASN A 476 -6.61 35.49 14.08
CA ASN A 476 -6.88 36.17 15.35
C ASN A 476 -7.88 35.37 16.20
N LEU A 477 -7.48 35.01 17.41
CA LEU A 477 -8.30 34.43 18.46
C LEU A 477 -8.79 35.55 19.39
N GLU A 478 -10.09 35.59 19.66
CA GLU A 478 -10.71 36.45 20.66
C GLU A 478 -11.36 35.59 21.75
N LEU A 479 -11.03 35.88 23.01
CA LEU A 479 -11.62 35.26 24.20
C LEU A 479 -12.31 36.35 25.03
N ALA A 480 -13.64 36.38 25.00
CA ALA A 480 -14.45 37.27 25.82
C ALA A 480 -14.80 36.59 27.14
N LEU A 481 -13.98 36.84 28.16
CA LEU A 481 -14.05 36.25 29.50
C LEU A 481 -15.01 37.02 30.40
N SER A 482 -15.80 36.27 31.16
CA SER A 482 -16.59 36.76 32.29
C SER A 482 -16.27 35.92 33.52
N LEU A 483 -15.73 36.59 34.54
CA LEU A 483 -15.21 36.01 35.78
C LEU A 483 -16.03 36.54 36.95
N GLN A 484 -16.40 35.66 37.87
CA GLN A 484 -17.01 36.00 39.15
C GLN A 484 -16.19 35.36 40.26
N GLY A 485 -15.84 36.15 41.27
CA GLY A 485 -14.90 35.72 42.29
C GLY A 485 -14.60 36.79 43.31
N PHE A 486 -13.53 36.58 44.07
CA PHE A 486 -13.08 37.45 45.14
C PHE A 486 -11.57 37.68 45.03
N SER A 487 -11.11 38.84 45.47
CA SER A 487 -9.69 39.15 45.52
C SER A 487 -9.33 39.71 46.90
N PRO A 488 -8.49 39.00 47.69
CA PRO A 488 -8.01 39.52 48.98
C PRO A 488 -7.27 40.86 48.88
N GLU A 489 -6.82 41.24 47.69
CA GLU A 489 -6.12 42.50 47.42
C GLU A 489 -7.07 43.72 47.41
N ILE A 490 -8.38 43.48 47.27
CA ILE A 490 -9.41 44.52 47.25
C ILE A 490 -10.33 44.38 48.45
N SER A 491 -10.98 43.23 48.60
CA SER A 491 -11.89 42.93 49.71
C SER A 491 -12.08 41.42 49.82
N ARG A 492 -12.15 40.92 51.05
CA ARG A 492 -12.41 39.49 51.32
C ARG A 492 -13.89 39.11 51.27
N GLU A 493 -14.79 40.09 51.26
CA GLU A 493 -16.24 39.86 51.39
C GLU A 493 -17.04 40.30 50.16
N GLN A 494 -16.48 41.19 49.34
CA GLN A 494 -17.19 41.72 48.17
C GLN A 494 -16.86 40.91 46.91
N PRO A 495 -17.85 40.31 46.23
CA PRO A 495 -17.62 39.66 44.95
C PRO A 495 -17.26 40.70 43.90
N ILE A 496 -16.26 40.39 43.09
CA ILE A 496 -15.74 41.22 42.02
C ILE A 496 -16.04 40.48 40.72
N ASN A 497 -16.78 41.13 39.83
CA ASN A 497 -17.04 40.62 38.48
C ASN A 497 -16.07 41.28 37.51
N LEU A 498 -15.31 40.49 36.75
CA LEU A 498 -14.38 40.99 35.74
C LEU A 498 -14.82 40.51 34.37
N ASN A 499 -14.95 41.46 33.44
CA ASN A 499 -15.19 41.16 32.03
C ASN A 499 -13.96 41.62 31.25
N LEU A 500 -13.30 40.70 30.57
CA LEU A 500 -12.03 40.92 29.91
C LEU A 500 -12.11 40.34 28.50
N THR A 501 -11.51 40.99 27.52
CA THR A 501 -11.34 40.43 26.17
C THR A 501 -9.86 40.26 25.90
N ILE A 502 -9.45 39.04 25.59
CA ILE A 502 -8.08 38.71 25.19
C ILE A 502 -8.10 38.49 23.68
N SER A 503 -7.23 39.18 22.96
CA SER A 503 -7.06 39.01 21.52
C SER A 503 -5.63 38.61 21.21
N GLU A 504 -5.44 37.53 20.46
CA GLU A 504 -4.12 36.98 20.15
C GLU A 504 -4.03 36.54 18.68
N ASN A 505 -2.85 36.69 18.08
CA ASN A 505 -2.60 36.19 16.72
C ASN A 505 -1.94 34.81 16.80
N ILE A 506 -2.73 33.75 16.65
CA ILE A 506 -2.27 32.37 16.86
C ILE A 506 -1.17 31.96 15.87
N PRO A 507 -1.22 32.29 14.56
CA PRO A 507 -0.10 32.01 13.67
C PRO A 507 1.21 32.67 14.12
N ALA A 508 1.19 33.96 14.45
CA ALA A 508 2.39 34.68 14.90
C ALA A 508 2.94 34.10 16.22
N LEU A 509 2.04 33.63 17.09
CA LEU A 509 2.38 32.97 18.33
C LEU A 509 3.01 31.59 18.12
N ILE A 510 2.47 30.79 17.19
CA ILE A 510 3.07 29.49 16.83
C ILE A 510 4.46 29.70 16.20
N ASP A 511 4.62 30.73 15.37
CA ASP A 511 5.91 31.08 14.77
C ASP A 511 6.95 31.48 15.82
N SER A 512 6.55 32.26 16.85
CA SER A 512 7.45 32.64 17.94
C SER A 512 7.87 31.43 18.80
N LEU A 513 6.93 30.54 19.13
CA LEU A 513 7.21 29.28 19.85
C LEU A 513 8.16 28.37 19.05
N ARG A 514 7.98 28.30 17.73
CA ARG A 514 8.84 27.51 16.84
C ARG A 514 10.29 28.02 16.89
N ILE A 515 10.50 29.33 16.77
CA ILE A 515 11.84 29.95 16.81
C ILE A 515 12.53 29.65 18.16
N GLY A 516 11.81 29.77 19.27
CA GLY A 516 12.33 29.43 20.61
C GLY A 516 12.78 27.97 20.70
N SER A 517 11.93 27.04 20.28
CA SER A 517 12.23 25.61 20.31
C SER A 517 13.40 25.20 19.40
N GLU A 518 13.57 25.85 18.25
CA GLU A 518 14.72 25.62 17.37
C GLU A 518 16.03 26.10 18.01
N LEU A 519 15.99 27.21 18.73
CA LEU A 519 17.15 27.77 19.43
C LEU A 519 17.57 26.86 20.58
N GLU A 520 16.61 26.43 21.41
CA GLU A 520 16.86 25.48 22.52
C GLU A 520 17.43 24.16 22.01
N ARG A 521 16.90 23.61 20.91
CA ARG A 521 17.39 22.36 20.32
C ARG A 521 18.81 22.49 19.77
N LYS A 522 19.14 23.62 19.13
CA LYS A 522 20.51 23.89 18.64
C LYS A 522 21.50 24.08 19.80
N LEU A 523 21.08 24.74 20.87
CA LEU A 523 21.93 24.97 22.05
C LEU A 523 22.11 23.68 22.87
N GLY A 524 21.07 22.88 23.08
CA GLY A 524 21.15 21.60 23.79
C GLY A 524 22.01 20.54 23.08
N GLY A 525 22.05 20.56 21.74
CA GLY A 525 22.92 19.69 20.95
C GLY A 525 24.41 20.01 21.09
N SER A 526 24.79 21.28 21.23
CA SER A 526 26.19 21.69 21.38
C SER A 526 26.78 21.45 22.78
N TYR A 527 25.96 21.21 23.80
CA TYR A 527 26.44 20.91 25.16
C TYR A 527 26.71 19.41 25.42
N SER A 528 26.26 18.50 24.54
CA SER A 528 26.49 17.06 24.72
C SER A 528 27.75 16.51 24.02
N GLU A 529 28.47 17.34 23.24
CA GLU A 529 29.76 16.97 22.61
C GLU A 529 31.01 17.34 23.43
N LYS A 530 30.83 17.86 24.65
CA LYS A 530 31.92 18.09 25.60
C LYS A 530 31.63 17.43 26.94
N LYS A 531 31.65 16.10 26.97
CA LYS A 531 32.00 15.36 28.18
C LYS A 531 32.57 13.99 27.88
#